data_AF-A0A395HFD0-F1
#
_entry.id   AF-A0A395HFD0-F1
#
_cell.length_a   1.000
_cell.length_b   1.000
_cell.length_c   1.000
_cell.angle_alpha   90.00
_cell.angle_beta   90.00
_cell.angle_gamma   90.00
#
_symmetry.space_group_name_H-M   'P 1'
#
loop_
_entity.id
_entity.type
_entity.pdbx_description
1 polymer ?
#
loop_
_entity_poly.entity_id
_entity_poly.type
_entity_poly.pdbx_seq_one_letter_code
_entity_poly.pdbx_strand_id
1 'polypeptide(L)' 'SHLLYIKKNNSLYFYINYRDLNKVFIKNYYFLFFILKILNKVSGSKYFLKINI' A
#
# COMPACT_ATOMS: atom_id res chain seq x y z
N SER A 1 19.26 4.92 -3.76
CA SER A 1 18.35 3.94 -3.13
C SER A 1 19.16 3.09 -2.17
N HIS A 2 18.77 3.03 -0.89
CA HIS A 2 19.48 2.22 0.10
C HIS A 2 18.72 0.92 0.36
N LEU A 3 19.41 -0.22 0.32
CA LEU A 3 18.84 -1.54 0.55
C LEU A 3 18.92 -1.85 2.05
N LEU A 4 17.79 -2.25 2.64
CA LEU A 4 17.66 -2.57 4.06
C LEU A 4 17.35 -4.05 4.22
N TYR A 5 18.17 -4.73 5.01
CA TYR A 5 17.87 -6.09 5.45
C TYR A 5 17.16 -6.02 6.80
N ILE A 6 15.93 -6.52 6.85
CA ILE A 6 15.15 -6.57 8.08
C ILE A 6 14.99 -8.03 8.47
N LYS A 7 15.50 -8.40 9.65
CA LYS A 7 15.32 -9.75 10.20
C LYS A 7 14.07 -9.78 11.08
N LYS A 8 13.09 -10.62 10.74
CA LYS A 8 11.87 -10.80 11.53
C LYS A 8 11.53 -12.29 11.59
N ASN A 9 11.22 -12.81 12.77
CA ASN A 9 10.92 -14.24 12.99
C ASN A 9 11.91 -15.19 12.28
N ASN A 10 13.21 -15.02 12.55
CA ASN A 10 14.31 -15.78 11.94
C ASN A 10 14.44 -15.73 10.40
N SER A 11 13.57 -15.01 9.69
CA SER A 11 13.66 -14.80 8.24
C SER A 11 14.23 -13.41 7.93
N LEU A 12 15.11 -13.36 6.93
CA LEU A 12 15.68 -12.14 6.39
C LEU A 12 14.78 -11.65 5.25
N TYR A 13 14.25 -10.44 5.39
CA TYR A 13 13.49 -9.76 4.35
C TYR A 13 14.35 -8.71 3.70
N PHE A 14 14.40 -8.76 2.38
CA PHE A 14 15.03 -7.74 1.55
C PHE A 14 14.03 -6.61 1.34
N TYR A 15 14.32 -5.43 1.88
CA TYR A 15 13.45 -4.26 1.78
C TYR A 15 14.15 -3.11 1.06
N ILE A 16 13.52 -2.62 -0.01
CA ILE A 16 14.02 -1.45 -0.73
C ILE A 16 13.53 -0.19 0.00
N ASN A 17 14.44 0.67 0.44
CA ASN A 17 14.06 1.90 1.12
C ASN A 17 13.58 2.95 0.11
N TYR A 18 12.25 3.07 -0.02
CA TYR A 18 11.60 4.06 -0.86
C TYR A 18 11.37 5.42 -0.18
N ARG A 19 11.89 5.69 1.03
CA ARG A 19 11.59 6.94 1.75
C ARG A 19 11.92 8.20 0.97
N ASP A 20 13.07 8.24 0.30
CA ASP A 20 13.47 9.43 -0.46
C ASP A 20 12.74 9.53 -1.80
N LEU A 21 12.41 8.38 -2.42
CA LEU A 21 11.54 8.35 -3.59
C LEU A 21 10.12 8.84 -3.25
N ASN A 22 9.56 8.42 -2.12
CA ASN A 22 8.23 8.82 -1.66
C ASN A 22 8.14 10.32 -1.30
N LYS A 23 9.26 11.01 -1.04
CA LYS A 23 9.28 12.48 -0.85
C LYS A 23 9.20 13.24 -2.16
N VAL A 24 9.77 12.68 -3.23
CA VAL A 24 9.81 13.29 -4.57
C VAL A 24 8.53 12.98 -5.35
N PHE A 25 7.94 11.80 -5.16
CA PHE A 25 6.67 11.45 -5.77
C PHE A 25 5.54 12.30 -5.19
N ILE A 26 4.81 12.99 -6.09
CA ILE A 26 3.55 13.65 -5.75
C ILE A 26 2.61 12.63 -5.13
N LYS A 27 2.06 12.97 -3.95
CA LYS A 27 1.00 12.18 -3.32
C LYS A 27 -0.10 11.98 -4.36
N ASN A 28 -0.38 10.72 -4.65
CA ASN A 28 -1.26 10.27 -5.71
C ASN A 28 -2.73 10.61 -5.37
N TYR A 29 -3.09 11.90 -5.43
CA TYR A 29 -4.44 12.43 -5.17
C TYR A 29 -5.50 11.70 -6.00
N TYR A 30 -5.15 11.37 -7.25
CA TYR A 30 -5.99 10.57 -8.12
C TYR A 30 -6.31 9.19 -7.55
N PHE A 31 -5.31 8.48 -7.03
CA PHE A 31 -5.54 7.17 -6.41
C PHE A 31 -6.33 7.28 -5.11
N LEU A 32 -6.11 8.33 -4.32
CA LEU A 32 -6.88 8.55 -3.10
C LEU A 32 -8.37 8.78 -3.43
N PHE A 33 -8.65 9.59 -4.45
CA PHE A 33 -10.01 9.80 -4.96
C PHE A 33 -10.62 8.49 -5.49
N PHE A 34 -9.84 7.68 -6.19
CA PHE A 34 -10.29 6.39 -6.71
C PHE A 34 -10.65 5.40 -5.59
N ILE A 35 -9.84 5.34 -4.52
CA ILE A 35 -10.14 4.53 -3.33
C ILE A 35 -11.46 4.97 -2.70
N LEU A 36 -11.67 6.28 -2.52
CA LEU A 36 -12.92 6.81 -1.97
C LEU A 36 -14.13 6.46 -2.86
N LYS A 37 -13.98 6.54 -4.18
CA LYS A 37 -15.03 6.15 -5.13
C LYS A 37 -15.39 4.67 -5.01
N ILE A 38 -14.40 3.79 -4.86
CA ILE A 38 -14.62 2.35 -4.65
C ILE A 38 -15.36 2.15 -3.33
N LEU A 39 -14.87 2.73 -2.22
CA LEU A 39 -15.49 2.61 -0.90
C LEU A 39 -16.96 3.07 -0.92
N ASN A 40 -17.25 4.20 -1.57
CA ASN A 40 -18.62 4.69 -1.73
C ASN A 40 -19.50 3.74 -2.54
N LYS A 41 -18.93 3.01 -3.50
CA LYS A 41 -19.68 2.05 -4.31
C LYS A 41 -19.96 0.75 -3.55
N VAL A 42 -19.06 0.34 -2.66
CA VAL A 42 -19.25 -0.89 -1.86
C VAL A 42 -19.91 -0.66 -0.50
N SER A 43 -20.10 0.59 -0.04
CA SER A 43 -20.71 0.90 1.27
C SER A 43 -22.16 0.40 1.43
N GLY A 44 -22.90 0.22 0.33
CA GLY A 44 -24.25 -0.36 0.33
C GLY A 44 -24.30 -1.89 0.29
N SER A 45 -23.16 -2.58 0.28
CA SER A 45 -23.10 -4.03 0.15
C SER A 45 -23.38 -4.70 1.50
N LYS A 46 -24.20 -5.77 1.50
CA LYS A 46 -24.46 -6.56 2.72
C LYS A 46 -23.36 -7.54 3.06
N TYR A 47 -22.59 -7.97 2.06
CA TYR A 47 -21.53 -8.97 2.21
C TYR A 47 -20.27 -8.52 1.49
N PHE A 48 -19.11 -8.74 2.11
CA PHE A 48 -17.80 -8.41 1.58
C PHE A 48 -16.93 -9.66 1.56
N LEU A 49 -16.18 -9.84 0.48
CA LEU A 49 -15.22 -10.91 0.35
C LEU A 49 -13.82 -10.31 0.16
N LYS A 50 -12.90 -10.65 1.07
CA LYS A 50 -11.51 -10.22 1.02
C LYS A 50 -10.66 -11.34 0.44
N ILE A 51 -10.00 -11.06 -0.67
CA ILE A 51 -9.02 -11.94 -1.29
C ILE A 51 -7.64 -11.41 -0.95
N ASN A 52 -6.73 -12.31 -0.58
CA ASN A 52 -5.32 -11.99 -0.38
C ASN A 52 -4.54 -12.61 -1.54
N ILE A 53 -3.73 -11.80 -2.22
CA ILE A 53 -2.82 -12.21 -3.30
C ILE A 53 -1.40 -12.23 -2.74
#